data_AF-A0A0A2LDC2-F1
#
_entry.id   AF-A0A0A2LDC2-F1
#
_cell.length_a   1.000
_cell.length_b   1.000
_cell.length_c   1.000
_cell.angle_alpha   90.00
_cell.angle_beta   90.00
_cell.angle_gamma   90.00
#
_symmetry.space_group_name_H-M   'P 1'
#
loop_
_entity.id
_entity.type
_entity.pdbx_description
1 polymer ?
#
loop_
_entity_poly.entity_id
_entity_poly.type
_entity_poly.pdbx_seq_one_letter_code
_entity_poly.pdbx_strand_id
1 'polypeptide(L)'
;MLQLGLYRILRIFWITLEFWFNTDQSAFPESQVRRSGKPLESTPLEALTTFSSAPQTEMSSSDSIELVTWEEIYREECLSFKASLEAQAQILRNDPESQGVDRIKGVRKELILLSHQAERIKEAAFEMVDETPDSIYVRNATPEWLSPRFGDPQLEQVCISMEYSLDRLAFELRSDPSMDLMVAGHLEQMTDDIEMDFL
;
A
#
# COMPACT_ATOMS: atom_id res chain seq x y z
N MET A 1 -6.14 -15.49 19.93
CA MET A 1 -5.58 -15.38 18.57
C MET A 1 -6.33 -14.34 17.74
N LEU A 2 -7.67 -14.32 17.66
CA LEU A 2 -8.44 -13.28 16.92
C LEU A 2 -8.01 -11.81 17.14
N GLN A 3 -7.59 -11.42 18.35
CA GLN A 3 -7.16 -10.04 18.61
C GLN A 3 -5.86 -9.62 17.87
N LEU A 4 -5.03 -10.57 17.44
CA LEU A 4 -3.78 -10.26 16.73
C LEU A 4 -4.04 -9.93 15.25
N GLY A 5 -4.90 -10.70 14.57
CA GLY A 5 -5.30 -10.45 13.19
C GLY A 5 -6.04 -9.11 13.02
N LEU A 6 -6.99 -8.79 13.91
CA LEU A 6 -7.66 -7.49 13.91
C LEU A 6 -6.69 -6.31 14.09
N TYR A 7 -5.65 -6.46 14.92
CA TYR A 7 -4.63 -5.42 15.09
C TYR A 7 -3.74 -5.24 13.85
N ARG A 8 -3.45 -6.33 13.12
CA ARG A 8 -2.71 -6.31 11.85
C ARG A 8 -3.53 -5.70 10.70
N ILE A 9 -4.80 -6.09 10.54
CA ILE A 9 -5.72 -5.50 9.56
C ILE A 9 -5.92 -4.00 9.81
N LEU A 10 -6.08 -3.58 11.08
CA LEU A 10 -6.15 -2.16 11.43
C LEU A 10 -4.85 -1.41 11.15
N ARG A 11 -3.67 -2.04 11.24
CA ARG A 11 -2.38 -1.43 10.86
C ARG A 11 -2.30 -1.15 9.35
N ILE A 12 -2.78 -2.07 8.52
CA ILE A 12 -2.87 -1.89 7.06
C ILE A 12 -3.79 -0.71 6.70
N PHE A 13 -4.94 -0.59 7.39
CA PHE A 13 -5.84 0.56 7.23
C PHE A 13 -5.27 1.88 7.79
N TRP A 14 -4.46 1.85 8.85
CA TRP A 14 -3.89 3.06 9.46
C TRP A 14 -2.79 3.69 8.59
N ILE A 15 -1.92 2.86 8.01
CA ILE A 15 -0.82 3.33 7.13
C ILE A 15 -1.37 3.99 5.85
N THR A 16 -2.43 3.42 5.26
CA THR A 16 -3.07 4.00 4.08
C THR A 16 -3.84 5.29 4.40
N LEU A 17 -4.43 5.41 5.59
CA LEU A 17 -5.18 6.59 6.03
C LEU A 17 -4.26 7.78 6.41
N GLU A 18 -3.16 7.55 7.14
CA GLU A 18 -2.23 8.63 7.51
C GLU A 18 -1.56 9.29 6.29
N PHE A 19 -1.34 8.53 5.20
CA PHE A 19 -0.78 9.09 3.98
C PHE A 19 -1.77 9.99 3.23
N TRP A 20 -3.05 9.59 3.14
CA TRP A 20 -4.10 10.38 2.47
C TRP A 20 -4.36 11.73 3.16
N PHE A 21 -4.27 11.79 4.50
CA PHE A 21 -4.47 13.03 5.25
C PHE A 21 -3.23 13.94 5.35
N ASN A 22 -2.01 13.41 5.22
CA ASN A 22 -0.79 14.22 5.32
C ASN A 22 -0.34 14.88 4.00
N THR A 23 -0.88 14.47 2.85
CA THR A 23 -0.50 15.09 1.56
C THR A 23 -0.99 16.53 1.35
N ASP A 24 -1.91 17.04 2.19
CA ASP A 24 -2.42 18.42 2.10
C ASP A 24 -1.63 19.46 2.92
N GLN A 25 -0.67 19.05 3.76
CA GLN A 25 0.16 20.01 4.51
C GLN A 25 1.44 20.40 3.75
N SER A 26 1.25 21.24 2.72
CA SER A 26 2.33 22.03 2.15
C SER A 26 2.83 23.08 3.16
N ALA A 27 3.83 22.72 3.96
CA ALA A 27 4.53 23.65 4.85
C ALA A 27 6.05 23.47 4.71
N PHE A 28 6.66 24.27 3.84
CA PHE A 28 8.10 24.50 3.89
C PHE A 28 8.47 25.06 5.27
N PRO A 29 9.58 24.65 5.90
CA PRO A 29 9.96 25.14 7.22
C PRO A 29 10.40 26.61 7.13
N GLU A 30 9.54 27.52 7.56
CA GLU A 30 9.89 28.93 7.70
C GLU A 30 10.90 29.12 8.84
N SER A 31 11.85 30.02 8.62
CA SER A 31 13.05 30.17 9.44
C SER A 31 12.76 30.69 10.85
N GLN A 32 13.54 30.22 11.84
CA GLN A 32 13.44 30.70 13.22
C GLN A 32 13.77 32.20 13.34
N VAL A 33 12.78 33.03 13.66
CA VAL A 33 13.00 34.32 14.36
C VAL A 33 11.93 34.53 15.45
N ARG A 34 12.39 34.79 16.67
CA ARG A 34 11.56 35.07 17.86
C ARG A 34 10.65 36.30 17.68
N ARG A 35 9.41 36.25 18.22
CA ARG A 35 8.99 37.14 19.34
C ARG A 35 7.62 36.81 19.96
N SER A 36 7.67 36.41 21.24
CA SER A 36 6.85 36.89 22.37
C SER A 36 5.42 37.40 22.13
N GLY A 37 4.41 36.64 22.59
CA GLY A 37 3.06 37.12 22.86
C GLY A 37 2.17 36.01 23.46
N LYS A 38 1.52 36.27 24.59
CA LYS A 38 0.62 35.34 25.34
C LYS A 38 -0.47 36.19 26.03
N PRO A 39 -1.55 35.62 26.60
CA PRO A 39 -2.80 35.21 25.93
C PRO A 39 -4.05 35.94 26.49
N LEU A 40 -5.23 35.72 25.90
CA LEU A 40 -6.59 35.81 26.51
C LEU A 40 -7.52 34.89 25.66
N GLU A 41 -8.32 33.95 26.18
CA GLU A 41 -9.49 34.09 27.07
C GLU A 41 -10.66 34.76 26.30
N SER A 42 -11.82 34.14 26.03
CA SER A 42 -12.73 33.46 26.98
C SER A 42 -13.82 32.56 26.32
N THR A 43 -14.26 31.52 27.02
CA THR A 43 -15.63 30.93 26.97
C THR A 43 -16.58 31.81 27.84
N PRO A 44 -17.94 31.78 27.75
CA PRO A 44 -18.81 30.59 27.81
C PRO A 44 -20.03 30.69 26.82
N LEU A 45 -21.22 30.05 26.93
CA LEU A 45 -21.89 29.26 27.99
C LEU A 45 -22.85 28.19 27.41
N GLU A 46 -23.44 27.43 28.32
CA GLU A 46 -24.40 26.33 28.22
C GLU A 46 -25.80 26.65 27.63
N ALA A 47 -26.46 25.62 27.09
CA ALA A 47 -27.87 25.36 27.33
C ALA A 47 -28.15 23.83 27.29
N LEU A 48 -28.74 23.29 28.36
CA LEU A 48 -29.04 21.87 28.55
C LEU A 48 -30.52 21.54 28.30
N THR A 49 -30.84 20.23 28.18
CA THR A 49 -32.19 19.59 28.32
C THR A 49 -33.24 19.82 27.20
N THR A 50 -34.13 18.89 26.82
CA THR A 50 -34.46 17.54 27.35
C THR A 50 -35.21 16.63 26.33
N PHE A 51 -34.96 15.32 26.38
CA PHE A 51 -35.74 14.12 25.93
C PHE A 51 -36.85 14.20 24.84
N SER A 52 -36.87 13.24 23.90
CA SER A 52 -37.71 12.00 24.00
C SER A 52 -37.86 11.23 22.67
N SER A 53 -38.12 9.91 22.80
CA SER A 53 -38.79 9.01 21.84
C SER A 53 -38.02 8.48 20.62
N ALA A 54 -37.64 7.21 20.70
CA ALA A 54 -37.25 6.38 19.56
C ALA A 54 -38.48 5.82 18.82
N PRO A 55 -38.29 5.35 17.57
CA PRO A 55 -38.91 4.13 17.08
C PRO A 55 -37.85 3.02 17.03
N GLN A 56 -38.19 1.82 17.52
CA GLN A 56 -37.45 0.62 17.16
C GLN A 56 -37.72 0.30 15.69
N THR A 57 -36.68 0.15 14.89
CA THR A 57 -36.74 -0.58 13.62
C THR A 57 -35.74 -1.71 13.68
N GLU A 58 -36.23 -2.89 14.05
CA GLU A 58 -35.52 -4.14 13.81
C GLU A 58 -35.50 -4.39 12.29
N MET A 59 -34.53 -3.79 11.61
CA MET A 59 -34.05 -4.34 10.35
C MET A 59 -32.79 -5.14 10.67
N SER A 60 -33.02 -6.43 10.91
CA SER A 60 -31.98 -7.45 10.86
C SER A 60 -31.47 -7.61 9.42
N SER A 61 -30.76 -6.60 8.92
CA SER A 61 -29.77 -6.85 7.87
C SER A 61 -28.63 -7.57 8.56
N SER A 62 -28.66 -8.90 8.51
CA SER A 62 -27.42 -9.66 8.60
C SER A 62 -26.68 -9.39 7.29
N ASP A 63 -26.07 -8.21 7.22
CA ASP A 63 -24.93 -7.97 6.34
C ASP A 63 -23.89 -8.98 6.83
N SER A 64 -23.86 -10.14 6.18
CA SER A 64 -22.77 -11.07 6.32
C SER A 64 -21.56 -10.33 5.79
N ILE A 65 -20.78 -9.76 6.71
CA ILE A 65 -19.45 -9.23 6.42
C ILE A 65 -18.69 -10.43 5.86
N GLU A 66 -18.58 -10.50 4.53
CA GLU A 66 -17.66 -11.41 3.87
C GLU A 66 -16.28 -11.03 4.38
N LEU A 67 -15.74 -11.89 5.25
CA LEU A 67 -14.42 -11.75 5.78
C LEU A 67 -13.47 -12.06 4.63
N VAL A 68 -12.95 -11.01 4.00
CA VAL A 68 -11.96 -11.11 2.93
C VAL A 68 -10.82 -11.98 3.43
N THR A 69 -10.58 -13.09 2.73
CA THR A 69 -9.57 -14.08 3.09
C THR A 69 -8.18 -13.58 2.73
N TRP A 70 -7.14 -14.10 3.40
CA TRP A 70 -5.77 -13.78 3.00
C TRP A 70 -5.41 -14.26 1.59
N GLU A 71 -6.11 -15.27 1.05
CA GLU A 71 -6.01 -15.68 -0.34
C GLU A 71 -6.50 -14.59 -1.31
N GLU A 72 -7.64 -13.97 -1.00
CA GLU A 72 -8.18 -12.84 -1.78
C GLU A 72 -7.29 -11.60 -1.66
N ILE A 73 -6.81 -11.27 -0.45
CA ILE A 73 -5.87 -10.15 -0.23
C ILE A 73 -4.57 -10.38 -1.02
N TYR A 74 -3.95 -11.56 -0.93
CA TYR A 74 -2.73 -11.87 -1.68
C TYR A 74 -2.93 -11.73 -3.19
N ARG A 75 -4.06 -12.24 -3.71
CA ARG A 75 -4.45 -12.06 -5.12
C ARG A 75 -4.59 -10.58 -5.50
N GLU A 76 -5.33 -9.80 -4.73
CA GLU A 76 -5.60 -8.39 -5.03
C GLU A 76 -4.34 -7.52 -4.97
N GLU A 77 -3.48 -7.74 -3.97
CA GLU A 77 -2.20 -7.03 -3.85
C GLU A 77 -1.30 -7.33 -5.06
N CYS A 78 -1.16 -8.59 -5.46
CA CYS A 78 -0.32 -8.95 -6.60
C CYS A 78 -0.91 -8.46 -7.95
N LEU A 79 -2.23 -8.55 -8.15
CA LEU A 79 -2.89 -8.03 -9.36
C LEU A 79 -2.72 -6.51 -9.49
N SER A 80 -2.97 -5.77 -8.42
CA SER A 80 -2.86 -4.30 -8.41
C SER A 80 -1.41 -3.84 -8.55
N PHE A 81 -0.46 -4.51 -7.90
CA PHE A 81 0.97 -4.23 -8.05
C PHE A 81 1.45 -4.42 -9.50
N LYS A 82 1.12 -5.55 -10.15
CA LYS A 82 1.46 -5.79 -11.56
C LYS A 82 0.86 -4.71 -12.48
N ALA A 83 -0.42 -4.41 -12.33
CA ALA A 83 -1.10 -3.40 -13.13
C ALA A 83 -0.48 -2.00 -12.95
N SER A 84 -0.08 -1.64 -11.72
CA SER A 84 0.59 -0.37 -11.44
C SER A 84 2.02 -0.32 -12.00
N LEU A 85 2.79 -1.41 -11.93
CA LEU A 85 4.11 -1.51 -12.58
C LEU A 85 4.02 -1.30 -14.09
N GLU A 86 3.12 -2.02 -14.76
CA GLU A 86 2.86 -1.91 -16.20
C GLU A 86 2.44 -0.49 -16.59
N ALA A 87 1.52 0.12 -15.81
CA ALA A 87 1.08 1.50 -16.03
C ALA A 87 2.24 2.49 -15.91
N GLN A 88 3.10 2.37 -14.89
CA GLN A 88 4.25 3.25 -14.72
C GLN A 88 5.31 3.06 -15.83
N ALA A 89 5.58 1.82 -16.24
CA ALA A 89 6.47 1.53 -17.37
C ALA A 89 5.95 2.17 -18.67
N GLN A 90 4.64 2.06 -18.93
CA GLN A 90 3.99 2.64 -20.10
C GLN A 90 4.00 4.19 -20.08
N ILE A 91 3.83 4.81 -18.90
CA ILE A 91 3.94 6.27 -18.73
C ILE A 91 5.36 6.74 -19.03
N LEU A 92 6.38 6.04 -18.51
CA LEU A 92 7.79 6.37 -18.74
C LEU A 92 8.21 6.20 -20.22
N ARG A 93 7.72 5.16 -20.91
CA ARG A 93 8.05 4.91 -22.32
C ARG A 93 7.43 5.91 -23.27
N ASN A 94 6.14 6.20 -23.08
CA ASN A 94 5.32 6.79 -24.14
C ASN A 94 4.68 8.13 -23.78
N ASP A 95 4.70 8.54 -22.51
CA ASP A 95 4.00 9.74 -21.99
C ASP A 95 2.60 9.91 -22.61
N PRO A 96 1.69 8.93 -22.41
CA PRO A 96 0.44 8.83 -23.17
C PRO A 96 -0.50 10.02 -22.93
N GLU A 97 -0.35 10.71 -21.79
CA GLU A 97 -1.10 11.90 -21.43
C GLU A 97 -0.36 13.21 -21.76
N SER A 98 0.85 13.14 -22.34
CA SER A 98 1.69 14.29 -22.70
C SER A 98 1.97 15.23 -21.52
N GLN A 99 2.12 14.67 -20.32
CA GLN A 99 2.35 15.39 -19.07
C GLN A 99 3.79 15.96 -18.96
N GLY A 100 4.72 15.51 -19.80
CA GLY A 100 6.09 15.95 -19.80
C GLY A 100 6.79 15.66 -18.47
N VAL A 101 7.47 16.66 -17.90
CA VAL A 101 8.25 16.51 -16.66
C VAL A 101 7.37 16.21 -15.44
N ASP A 102 6.08 16.58 -15.45
CA ASP A 102 5.19 16.32 -14.32
C ASP A 102 4.84 14.84 -14.17
N ARG A 103 4.87 14.04 -15.25
CA ARG A 103 4.72 12.57 -15.19
C ARG A 103 5.76 11.94 -14.26
N ILE A 104 6.98 12.47 -14.25
CA ILE A 104 8.11 11.95 -13.45
C ILE A 104 7.87 12.14 -11.95
N LYS A 105 7.08 13.15 -11.55
CA LYS A 105 6.66 13.34 -10.16
C LYS A 105 5.58 12.32 -9.77
N GLY A 106 4.64 12.04 -10.68
CA GLY A 106 3.61 11.01 -10.54
C GLY A 106 4.23 9.62 -10.39
N VAL A 107 4.98 9.18 -11.40
CA VAL A 107 5.67 7.86 -11.41
C VAL A 107 6.50 7.68 -10.16
N ARG A 108 7.32 8.67 -9.77
CA ARG A 108 8.13 8.63 -8.54
C ARG A 108 7.30 8.42 -7.27
N LYS A 109 6.13 9.05 -7.17
CA LYS A 109 5.23 8.84 -6.02
C LYS A 109 4.72 7.40 -6.03
N GLU A 110 4.35 6.90 -7.21
CA GLU A 110 3.83 5.54 -7.37
C GLU A 110 4.89 4.47 -7.07
N LEU A 111 6.15 4.66 -7.49
CA LEU A 111 7.23 3.72 -7.15
C LEU A 111 7.45 3.59 -5.63
N ILE A 112 7.23 4.66 -4.86
CA ILE A 112 7.29 4.64 -3.38
C ILE A 112 6.03 4.00 -2.77
N LEU A 113 4.89 4.01 -3.47
CA LEU A 113 3.71 3.26 -3.03
C LEU A 113 3.89 1.76 -3.31
N LEU A 114 4.47 1.43 -4.46
CA LEU A 114 4.81 0.08 -4.86
C LEU A 114 5.88 -0.55 -3.94
N SER A 115 6.91 0.18 -3.49
CA SER A 115 7.90 -0.37 -2.55
C SER A 115 7.25 -0.87 -1.25
N HIS A 116 6.33 -0.08 -0.66
CA HIS A 116 5.52 -0.51 0.47
C HIS A 116 4.53 -1.64 0.13
N GLN A 117 4.03 -1.70 -1.10
CA GLN A 117 3.12 -2.76 -1.53
C GLN A 117 3.82 -4.12 -1.66
N ALA A 118 5.10 -4.16 -2.04
CA ALA A 118 5.90 -5.39 -2.02
C ALA A 118 5.94 -6.04 -0.62
N GLU A 119 6.05 -5.24 0.44
CA GLU A 119 5.96 -5.74 1.83
C GLU A 119 4.56 -6.27 2.17
N ARG A 120 3.49 -5.61 1.67
CA ARG A 120 2.11 -6.08 1.86
C ARG A 120 1.83 -7.41 1.13
N ILE A 121 2.42 -7.62 -0.04
CA ILE A 121 2.38 -8.90 -0.77
C ILE A 121 3.01 -10.01 0.07
N LYS A 122 4.19 -9.76 0.66
CA LYS A 122 4.87 -10.71 1.56
C LYS A 122 4.02 -11.02 2.81
N GLU A 123 3.51 -10.00 3.49
CA GLU A 123 2.63 -10.18 4.67
C GLU A 123 1.40 -11.02 4.31
N ALA A 124 0.70 -10.70 3.21
CA ALA A 124 -0.50 -11.41 2.77
C ALA A 124 -0.22 -12.87 2.38
N ALA A 125 0.91 -13.15 1.74
CA ALA A 125 1.28 -14.50 1.35
C ALA A 125 1.56 -15.41 2.54
N PHE A 126 2.24 -14.91 3.57
CA PHE A 126 2.53 -15.69 4.78
C PHE A 126 1.29 -15.89 5.64
N GLU A 127 0.43 -14.88 5.79
CA GLU A 127 -0.85 -15.07 6.48
C GLU A 127 -1.79 -16.00 5.68
N MET A 128 -1.73 -16.02 4.35
CA MET A 128 -2.42 -17.01 3.51
C MET A 128 -1.90 -18.45 3.74
N VAL A 129 -0.59 -18.64 3.88
CA VAL A 129 0.01 -19.95 4.21
C VAL A 129 -0.44 -20.44 5.59
N ASP A 130 -0.51 -19.54 6.58
CA ASP A 130 -0.91 -19.86 7.95
C ASP A 130 -2.43 -20.12 8.09
N GLU A 131 -3.28 -19.34 7.41
CA GLU A 131 -4.75 -19.47 7.47
C GLU A 131 -5.29 -20.55 6.52
N THR A 132 -4.79 -20.60 5.28
CA THR A 132 -5.30 -21.43 4.19
C THR A 132 -4.17 -22.22 3.49
N PRO A 133 -3.48 -23.14 4.20
CA PRO A 133 -2.38 -23.94 3.63
C PRO A 133 -2.83 -24.89 2.48
N ASP A 134 -4.14 -25.05 2.30
CA ASP A 134 -4.75 -25.83 1.22
C ASP A 134 -5.17 -24.98 0.00
N SER A 135 -4.84 -23.68 -0.04
CA SER A 135 -5.18 -22.79 -1.16
C SER A 135 -4.54 -23.24 -2.47
N ILE A 136 -5.09 -22.81 -3.60
CA ILE A 136 -4.54 -23.14 -4.91
C ILE A 136 -3.11 -22.58 -5.06
N TYR A 137 -2.87 -21.37 -4.53
CA TYR A 137 -1.56 -20.73 -4.50
C TYR A 137 -0.52 -21.56 -3.73
N VAL A 138 -0.84 -22.02 -2.51
CA VAL A 138 0.11 -22.81 -1.70
C VAL A 138 0.39 -24.17 -2.32
N ARG A 139 -0.59 -24.78 -3.00
CA ARG A 139 -0.45 -26.09 -3.66
C ARG A 139 0.32 -26.04 -4.97
N ASN A 140 0.18 -24.95 -5.72
CA ASN A 140 0.84 -24.76 -7.01
C ASN A 140 2.19 -24.02 -6.89
N ALA A 141 2.45 -23.36 -5.76
CA ALA A 141 3.75 -22.78 -5.42
C ALA A 141 4.89 -23.80 -5.54
N THR A 142 6.04 -23.35 -6.06
CA THR A 142 7.26 -24.15 -5.98
C THR A 142 7.64 -24.37 -4.50
N PRO A 143 8.23 -25.51 -4.12
CA PRO A 143 8.56 -25.80 -2.72
C PRO A 143 9.42 -24.73 -2.04
N GLU A 144 10.23 -24.01 -2.82
CA GLU A 144 11.12 -22.95 -2.37
C GLU A 144 10.44 -21.56 -2.29
N TRP A 145 9.30 -21.34 -2.97
CA TRP A 145 8.61 -20.04 -3.01
C TRP A 145 8.10 -19.60 -1.63
N LEU A 146 7.39 -20.51 -0.95
CA LEU A 146 6.72 -20.24 0.34
C LEU A 146 7.29 -21.03 1.52
N SER A 147 8.13 -22.05 1.31
CA SER A 147 8.58 -22.92 2.40
C SER A 147 9.88 -22.44 3.05
N PRO A 148 9.91 -22.17 4.38
CA PRO A 148 11.14 -21.87 5.10
C PRO A 148 12.06 -23.11 5.30
N ARG A 149 11.71 -24.26 4.73
CA ARG A 149 12.48 -25.52 4.88
C ARG A 149 13.85 -25.49 4.20
N PHE A 150 14.06 -24.59 3.24
CA PHE A 150 15.28 -24.50 2.44
C PHE A 150 16.10 -23.23 2.69
N GLY A 151 15.68 -22.39 3.64
CA GLY A 151 16.21 -21.05 3.90
C GLY A 151 15.07 -20.06 4.07
N ASP A 152 15.34 -18.77 3.94
CA ASP A 152 14.29 -17.75 3.83
C ASP A 152 13.49 -17.98 2.53
N PRO A 153 12.14 -17.97 2.54
CA PRO A 153 11.33 -18.25 1.36
C PRO A 153 11.70 -17.34 0.17
N GLN A 154 11.72 -17.87 -1.06
CA GLN A 154 12.12 -17.06 -2.22
C GLN A 154 11.23 -15.83 -2.40
N LEU A 155 9.93 -15.93 -2.09
CA LEU A 155 9.02 -14.78 -2.13
C LEU A 155 9.47 -13.63 -1.22
N GLU A 156 9.98 -13.91 -0.02
CA GLU A 156 10.48 -12.86 0.88
C GLU A 156 11.72 -12.17 0.31
N GLN A 157 12.64 -12.94 -0.27
CA GLN A 157 13.82 -12.38 -0.94
C GLN A 157 13.44 -11.52 -2.16
N VAL A 158 12.45 -11.96 -2.94
CA VAL A 158 11.91 -11.23 -4.10
C VAL A 158 11.24 -9.93 -3.64
N CYS A 159 10.37 -9.97 -2.62
CA CYS A 159 9.69 -8.77 -2.09
C CYS A 159 10.69 -7.74 -1.53
N ILE A 160 11.70 -8.17 -0.75
CA ILE A 160 12.76 -7.28 -0.24
C ILE A 160 13.58 -6.66 -1.39
N SER A 161 13.88 -7.47 -2.43
CA SER A 161 14.59 -6.99 -3.63
C SER A 161 13.76 -5.94 -4.39
N MET A 162 12.46 -6.15 -4.53
CA MET A 162 11.52 -5.23 -5.16
C MET A 162 11.38 -3.93 -4.37
N GLU A 163 11.14 -3.99 -3.05
CA GLU A 163 11.07 -2.83 -2.15
C GLU A 163 12.29 -1.91 -2.34
N TYR A 164 13.50 -2.47 -2.16
CA TYR A 164 14.74 -1.73 -2.31
C TYR A 164 14.94 -1.15 -3.71
N SER A 165 14.62 -1.94 -4.74
CA SER A 165 14.81 -1.53 -6.14
C SER A 165 13.84 -0.42 -6.54
N LEU A 166 12.58 -0.47 -6.12
CA LEU A 166 11.57 0.54 -6.39
C LEU A 166 11.92 1.89 -5.73
N ASP A 167 12.34 1.88 -4.47
CA ASP A 167 12.83 3.06 -3.75
C ASP A 167 14.05 3.67 -4.44
N ARG A 168 15.00 2.83 -4.89
CA ARG A 168 16.18 3.26 -5.64
C ARG A 168 15.80 3.88 -7.00
N LEU A 169 14.92 3.25 -7.77
CA LEU A 169 14.46 3.76 -9.06
C LEU A 169 13.69 5.09 -8.89
N ALA A 170 12.92 5.23 -7.81
CA ALA A 170 12.26 6.50 -7.43
C ALA A 170 13.26 7.61 -7.06
N PHE A 171 14.50 7.27 -6.68
CA PHE A 171 15.60 8.22 -6.50
C PHE A 171 16.35 8.52 -7.81
N GLU A 172 16.58 7.52 -8.66
CA GLU A 172 17.27 7.69 -9.94
C GLU A 172 16.46 8.54 -10.94
N LEU A 173 15.13 8.37 -11.00
CA LEU A 173 14.19 9.27 -11.71
C LEU A 173 14.20 10.73 -11.20
N ARG A 174 14.90 11.04 -10.10
CA ARG A 174 15.09 12.44 -9.65
C ARG A 174 16.29 13.11 -10.29
N SER A 175 17.25 12.32 -10.75
CA SER A 175 18.57 12.80 -11.14
C SER A 175 18.68 13.08 -12.64
N ASP A 176 18.04 12.28 -13.49
CA ASP A 176 18.21 12.36 -14.94
C ASP A 176 16.96 11.87 -15.71
N PRO A 177 16.28 12.75 -16.48
CA PRO A 177 15.13 12.39 -17.33
C PRO A 177 15.44 11.44 -18.50
N SER A 178 16.71 11.11 -18.77
CA SER A 178 17.08 10.08 -19.76
C SER A 178 16.96 8.65 -19.21
N MET A 179 16.74 8.50 -17.89
CA MET A 179 16.63 7.21 -17.21
C MET A 179 15.27 6.53 -17.41
N ASP A 180 14.26 7.24 -17.94
CA ASP A 180 12.89 6.76 -18.11
C ASP A 180 12.80 5.36 -18.75
N LEU A 181 13.55 5.10 -19.83
CA LEU A 181 13.54 3.81 -20.53
C LEU A 181 14.20 2.69 -19.73
N MET A 182 15.25 3.00 -18.97
CA MET A 182 15.94 2.03 -18.10
C MET A 182 15.03 1.65 -16.94
N VAL A 183 14.39 2.64 -16.31
CA VAL A 183 13.45 2.42 -15.21
C VAL A 183 12.24 1.64 -15.70
N ALA A 184 11.64 1.99 -16.85
CA ALA A 184 10.54 1.23 -17.44
C ALA A 184 10.90 -0.25 -17.67
N GLY A 185 12.11 -0.54 -18.17
CA GLY A 185 12.59 -1.92 -18.32
C GLY A 185 12.73 -2.68 -17.00
N HIS A 186 13.13 -2.01 -15.92
CA HIS A 186 13.14 -2.62 -14.59
C HIS A 186 11.74 -2.91 -14.04
N LEU A 187 10.76 -2.02 -14.27
CA LEU A 187 9.39 -2.25 -13.82
C LEU A 187 8.74 -3.41 -14.58
N GLU A 188 8.99 -3.52 -15.89
CA GLU A 188 8.55 -4.66 -16.71
C GLU A 188 9.14 -5.97 -16.20
N GLN A 189 10.43 -6.01 -15.86
CA GLN A 189 11.05 -7.20 -15.27
C GLN A 189 10.40 -7.57 -13.92
N MET A 190 10.10 -6.60 -13.05
CA MET A 190 9.43 -6.87 -11.77
C MET A 190 8.02 -7.44 -11.93
N THR A 191 7.31 -7.09 -13.02
CA THR A 191 6.00 -7.68 -13.34
C THR A 191 6.12 -9.17 -13.63
N ASP A 192 7.22 -9.61 -14.28
CA ASP A 192 7.50 -11.03 -14.54
C ASP A 192 7.98 -11.76 -13.26
N ASP A 193 8.75 -11.09 -12.40
CA ASP A 193 9.30 -11.67 -11.16
C ASP A 193 8.24 -11.96 -10.08
N ILE A 194 7.04 -11.36 -10.12
CA ILE A 194 5.92 -11.75 -9.25
C ILE A 194 5.17 -12.93 -9.85
N GLU A 195 5.29 -14.11 -9.23
CA GLU A 195 4.62 -15.32 -9.67
C GLU A 195 3.12 -15.30 -9.30
N MET A 196 2.28 -15.00 -10.31
CA MET A 196 0.81 -15.05 -10.22
C MET A 196 0.20 -16.28 -10.89
N ASP A 197 0.99 -16.96 -11.71
CA ASP A 197 0.53 -17.98 -12.65
C ASP A 197 0.47 -19.39 -12.01
N PHE A 198 0.14 -19.43 -10.72
CA PHE A 198 -0.24 -20.62 -9.97
C PHE A 198 -1.67 -21.11 -10.36
N LEU A 199 -2.01 -21.04 -11.66
CA LEU A 199 -3.32 -21.35 -12.26
C LEU A 199 -3.29 -22.65 -13.08
#